data_AF-A0A6B1HA83-F1
#
_entry.id   AF-A0A6B1HA83-F1
#
_cell.length_a   1.000
_cell.length_b   1.000
_cell.length_c   1.000
_cell.angle_alpha   90.00
_cell.angle_beta   90.00
_cell.angle_gamma   90.00
#
_symmetry.space_group_name_H-M   'P 1'
#
loop_
_entity.id
_entity.type
_entity.pdbx_description
1 polymer ?
#
loop_
_entity_poly.entity_id
_entity_poly.type
_entity_poly.pdbx_seq_one_letter_code
_entity_poly.pdbx_strand_id
1 'polypeptide(L)'
;MRQTGEIADGIFPIHWPKNRFASLRKDLGDASTAAGRDADSVTIAPFTNVYVLSGDSSDDEKAWLAARQPLFHYINRMGDFYWNMLFANGFEAEVTASRAAWSKRDMEGAVKAISEDMVREIQVVGPIESVAEQLADRSASGAELQLVQMPGGSIAEAGRRLEALFG
;
A
#
# COMPACT_ATOMS: atom_id res chain seq x y z
N MET A 1 -8.71 1.34 -15.45
CA MET A 1 -10.06 1.02 -14.95
C MET A 1 -10.97 0.49 -16.05
N ARG A 2 -11.22 1.21 -17.15
CA ARG A 2 -12.09 0.73 -18.26
C ARG A 2 -11.83 -0.73 -18.69
N GLN A 3 -10.63 -1.01 -19.23
CA GLN A 3 -10.30 -2.38 -19.67
C GLN A 3 -10.43 -3.40 -18.53
N THR A 4 -9.99 -3.06 -17.32
CA THR A 4 -10.11 -3.94 -16.16
C THR A 4 -11.58 -4.31 -15.88
N GLY A 5 -12.49 -3.34 -15.84
CA GLY A 5 -13.92 -3.61 -15.65
C GLY A 5 -14.55 -4.41 -16.79
N GLU A 6 -14.09 -4.21 -18.03
CA GLU A 6 -14.58 -4.92 -19.21
C GLU A 6 -14.21 -6.41 -19.21
N ILE A 7 -12.96 -6.76 -18.85
CA ILE A 7 -12.44 -8.12 -19.13
C ILE A 7 -11.87 -8.86 -17.92
N ALA A 8 -11.51 -8.18 -16.83
CA ALA A 8 -10.78 -8.81 -15.73
C ALA A 8 -11.72 -9.31 -14.61
N ASP A 9 -11.30 -10.37 -13.92
CA ASP A 9 -11.99 -10.87 -12.72
C ASP A 9 -11.37 -10.31 -11.43
N GLY A 10 -10.24 -9.61 -11.56
CA GLY A 10 -9.56 -8.97 -10.45
C GLY A 10 -8.56 -7.91 -10.90
N ILE A 11 -8.22 -7.03 -9.97
CA ILE A 11 -7.16 -6.05 -10.09
C ILE A 11 -6.18 -6.20 -8.93
N PHE A 12 -4.91 -5.93 -9.23
CA PHE A 12 -3.82 -5.90 -8.27
C PHE A 12 -3.27 -4.46 -8.10
N PRO A 13 -3.91 -3.61 -7.28
CA PRO A 13 -3.41 -2.26 -7.04
C PRO A 13 -2.09 -2.29 -6.26
N ILE A 14 -1.09 -1.61 -6.79
CA ILE A 14 0.20 -1.39 -6.12
C ILE A 14 0.22 0.03 -5.56
N HIS A 15 0.53 0.14 -4.28
CA HIS A 15 0.60 1.40 -3.53
C HIS A 15 -0.70 2.23 -3.50
N TRP A 16 -1.85 1.60 -3.70
CA TRP A 16 -3.13 2.29 -3.65
C TRP A 16 -3.53 2.65 -2.21
N PRO A 17 -3.88 3.91 -1.89
CA PRO A 17 -4.30 4.30 -0.55
C PRO A 17 -5.60 3.63 -0.13
N LYS A 18 -5.68 3.12 1.10
CA LYS A 18 -6.86 2.37 1.58
C LYS A 18 -8.13 3.22 1.57
N ASN A 19 -8.03 4.51 1.88
CA ASN A 19 -9.16 5.45 1.84
C ASN A 19 -9.69 5.73 0.42
N ARG A 20 -9.06 5.19 -0.64
CA ARG A 20 -9.47 5.30 -2.05
C ARG A 20 -10.00 4.00 -2.64
N PHE A 21 -10.19 2.94 -1.86
CA PHE A 21 -10.77 1.71 -2.39
C PHE A 21 -12.25 1.88 -2.77
N ALA A 22 -13.03 2.69 -2.05
CA ALA A 22 -14.41 2.98 -2.40
C ALA A 22 -14.54 3.66 -3.78
N SER A 23 -13.68 4.63 -4.08
CA SER A 23 -13.64 5.26 -5.42
C SER A 23 -13.16 4.28 -6.49
N LEU A 24 -12.16 3.45 -6.19
CA LEU A 24 -11.69 2.41 -7.11
C LEU A 24 -12.82 1.41 -7.45
N ARG A 25 -13.58 0.97 -6.44
CA ARG A 25 -14.76 0.10 -6.62
C ARG A 25 -15.77 0.75 -7.53
N LYS A 26 -16.09 2.03 -7.32
CA LYS A 26 -17.03 2.76 -8.18
C LYS A 26 -16.55 2.78 -9.63
N ASP A 27 -15.30 3.15 -9.88
CA ASP A 27 -14.75 3.26 -11.23
C ASP A 27 -14.72 1.90 -11.96
N LEU A 28 -14.43 0.82 -11.25
CA LEU A 28 -14.48 -0.54 -11.78
C LEU A 28 -15.92 -0.97 -12.08
N GLY A 29 -16.85 -0.71 -11.17
CA GLY A 29 -18.26 -1.07 -11.35
C GLY A 29 -18.95 -0.32 -12.49
N ASP A 30 -18.62 0.96 -12.67
CA ASP A 30 -19.08 1.76 -13.82
C ASP A 30 -18.55 1.14 -15.13
N ALA A 31 -17.26 0.74 -15.16
CA ALA A 31 -16.65 0.10 -16.32
C ALA A 31 -17.24 -1.29 -16.61
N SER A 32 -17.48 -2.12 -15.59
CA SER A 32 -18.11 -3.43 -15.73
C SER A 32 -19.55 -3.34 -16.22
N THR A 33 -20.34 -2.43 -15.65
CA THR A 33 -21.73 -2.19 -16.07
C THR A 33 -21.80 -1.74 -17.53
N ALA A 34 -20.90 -0.84 -17.95
CA ALA A 34 -20.81 -0.40 -19.34
C ALA A 34 -20.46 -1.55 -20.32
N ALA A 35 -19.80 -2.60 -19.82
CA ALA A 35 -19.47 -3.81 -20.56
C ALA A 35 -20.54 -4.93 -20.47
N GLY A 36 -21.66 -4.70 -19.78
CA GLY A 36 -22.71 -5.69 -19.55
C GLY A 36 -22.36 -6.76 -18.51
N ARG A 37 -21.41 -6.47 -17.61
CA ARG A 37 -21.04 -7.31 -16.45
C ARG A 37 -21.60 -6.72 -15.16
N ASP A 38 -21.66 -7.54 -14.10
CA ASP A 38 -22.03 -7.08 -12.77
C ASP A 38 -21.03 -6.05 -12.23
N ALA A 39 -21.53 -5.06 -11.48
CA ALA A 39 -20.72 -3.94 -10.98
C ALA A 39 -19.67 -4.34 -9.94
N ASP A 40 -19.82 -5.50 -9.32
CA ASP A 40 -18.87 -6.12 -8.38
C ASP A 40 -18.04 -7.24 -9.01
N SER A 41 -18.11 -7.44 -10.33
CA SER A 41 -17.43 -8.55 -11.03
C SER A 41 -15.89 -8.51 -11.03
N VAL A 42 -15.27 -7.45 -10.51
CA VAL A 42 -13.82 -7.32 -10.37
C VAL A 42 -13.42 -7.39 -8.90
N THR A 43 -12.61 -8.37 -8.53
CA THR A 43 -12.01 -8.47 -7.17
C THR A 43 -10.91 -7.42 -6.99
N ILE A 44 -10.97 -6.60 -5.94
CA ILE A 44 -9.91 -5.66 -5.56
C ILE A 44 -8.93 -6.38 -4.62
N ALA A 45 -7.76 -6.76 -5.16
CA ALA A 45 -6.77 -7.55 -4.46
C ALA A 45 -5.43 -6.80 -4.28
N PRO A 46 -5.32 -5.83 -3.36
CA PRO A 46 -4.13 -5.00 -3.22
C PRO A 46 -2.92 -5.75 -2.66
N PHE A 47 -1.73 -5.36 -3.09
CA PHE A 47 -0.49 -5.79 -2.46
C PHE A 47 -0.24 -4.96 -1.19
N THR A 48 -0.21 -5.62 -0.04
CA THR A 48 -0.06 -4.98 1.26
C THR A 48 1.19 -5.51 1.95
N ASN A 49 2.21 -4.68 2.10
CA ASN A 49 3.36 -5.03 2.92
C ASN A 49 3.02 -4.82 4.39
N VAL A 50 3.54 -5.71 5.23
CA VAL A 50 3.39 -5.67 6.69
C VAL A 50 4.77 -5.45 7.31
N TYR A 51 4.90 -4.38 8.09
CA TYR A 51 6.11 -4.06 8.84
C TYR A 51 5.78 -4.09 10.34
N VAL A 52 6.35 -5.06 11.05
CA VAL A 52 6.12 -5.26 12.48
C VAL A 52 7.11 -4.43 13.28
N LEU A 53 6.60 -3.56 14.14
CA LEU A 53 7.38 -2.79 15.11
C LEU A 53 7.66 -3.64 16.35
N SER A 54 8.89 -3.60 16.85
CA SER A 54 9.32 -4.35 18.03
C SER A 54 9.12 -3.56 19.33
N GLY A 55 8.94 -2.24 19.23
CA GLY A 55 8.93 -1.32 20.38
C GLY A 55 10.34 -0.87 20.80
N ASP A 56 11.40 -1.42 20.19
CA ASP A 56 12.75 -0.87 20.30
C ASP A 56 12.93 0.28 19.30
N SER A 57 13.31 1.45 19.81
CA SER A 57 13.39 2.68 19.00
C SER A 57 14.30 2.57 17.77
N SER A 58 15.43 1.86 17.87
CA SER A 58 16.39 1.73 16.76
C SER A 58 15.86 0.78 15.70
N ASP A 59 15.24 -0.32 16.12
CA ASP A 59 14.65 -1.29 15.18
C ASP A 59 13.37 -0.77 14.52
N ASP A 60 12.55 -0.02 15.27
CA ASP A 60 11.36 0.63 14.73
C ASP A 60 11.73 1.70 13.69
N GLU A 61 12.79 2.49 13.90
CA GLU A 61 13.27 3.44 12.89
C GLU A 61 13.70 2.73 11.59
N LYS A 62 14.37 1.58 11.70
CA LYS A 62 14.73 0.75 10.53
C LYS A 62 13.49 0.21 9.82
N ALA A 63 12.49 -0.25 10.57
CA ALA A 63 11.23 -0.74 10.00
C ALA A 63 10.49 0.36 9.24
N TRP A 64 10.45 1.57 9.80
CA TRP A 64 9.87 2.75 9.15
C TRP A 64 10.62 3.17 7.89
N LEU A 65 11.96 3.16 7.91
CA LEU A 65 12.75 3.40 6.70
C LEU A 65 12.45 2.34 5.64
N ALA A 66 12.40 1.06 6.02
CA ALA A 66 12.08 -0.04 5.12
C ALA A 66 10.67 0.10 4.51
N ALA A 67 9.68 0.61 5.26
CA ALA A 67 8.33 0.86 4.77
C ALA A 67 8.25 2.03 3.77
N ARG A 68 9.12 3.04 3.90
CA ARG A 68 9.21 4.17 2.96
C ARG A 68 9.93 3.80 1.66
N GLN A 69 10.87 2.85 1.68
CA GLN A 69 11.71 2.52 0.51
C GLN A 69 10.92 2.12 -0.75
N PRO A 70 9.89 1.24 -0.70
CA PRO A 70 9.09 0.93 -1.88
C PRO A 70 8.38 2.17 -2.44
N LEU A 71 7.77 2.98 -1.58
CA LEU A 71 7.09 4.21 -1.98
C LEU A 71 8.07 5.17 -2.65
N PHE A 72 9.24 5.38 -2.06
CA PHE A 72 10.32 6.18 -2.65
C PHE A 72 10.68 5.68 -4.05
N HIS A 73 10.89 4.37 -4.21
CA HIS A 73 11.25 3.77 -5.49
C HIS A 73 10.17 4.04 -6.55
N TYR A 74 8.91 3.81 -6.22
CA TYR A 74 7.81 3.98 -7.16
C TYR A 74 7.51 5.45 -7.49
N ILE A 75 7.67 6.36 -6.54
CA ILE A 75 7.52 7.81 -6.76
C ILE A 75 8.62 8.37 -7.66
N ASN A 76 9.86 7.90 -7.49
CA ASN A 76 11.04 8.57 -8.06
C ASN A 76 11.67 7.83 -9.25
N ARG A 77 11.35 6.54 -9.45
CA ARG A 77 12.06 5.69 -10.43
C ARG A 77 11.15 4.91 -11.38
N MET A 78 9.84 4.82 -11.13
CA MET A 78 8.90 4.00 -11.91
C MET A 78 8.04 4.80 -12.89
N GLY A 79 8.67 5.76 -13.58
CA GLY A 79 8.00 6.63 -14.55
C GLY A 79 6.95 7.53 -13.89
N ASP A 80 5.90 7.87 -14.65
CA ASP A 80 4.97 8.93 -14.24
C ASP A 80 3.70 8.47 -13.53
N PHE A 81 3.33 7.20 -13.68
CA PHE A 81 2.03 6.72 -13.20
C PHE A 81 1.87 6.85 -11.68
N TYR A 82 2.82 6.33 -10.90
CA TYR A 82 2.66 6.19 -9.45
C TYR A 82 2.68 7.51 -8.72
N TRP A 83 3.59 8.41 -9.08
CA TRP A 83 3.64 9.71 -8.43
C TRP A 83 2.39 10.54 -8.77
N ASN A 84 1.91 10.51 -10.03
CA ASN A 84 0.66 11.19 -10.40
C ASN A 84 -0.54 10.61 -9.65
N MET A 85 -0.60 9.27 -9.53
CA MET A 85 -1.66 8.60 -8.78
C MET A 85 -1.66 9.02 -7.31
N LEU A 86 -0.51 8.98 -6.64
CA LEU A 86 -0.41 9.34 -5.21
C LEU A 86 -0.70 10.83 -4.98
N PHE A 87 -0.21 11.69 -5.88
CA PHE A 87 -0.49 13.12 -5.88
C PHE A 87 -2.00 13.38 -5.96
N ALA A 88 -2.69 12.78 -6.95
CA ALA A 88 -4.13 12.95 -7.14
C ALA A 88 -4.98 12.37 -6.00
N ASN A 89 -4.42 11.49 -5.18
CA ASN A 89 -5.13 10.82 -4.10
C ASN A 89 -4.85 11.40 -2.70
N GLY A 90 -4.18 12.54 -2.61
CA GLY A 90 -4.04 13.33 -1.37
C GLY A 90 -2.63 13.42 -0.81
N PHE A 91 -1.61 12.91 -1.52
CA PHE A 91 -0.20 12.94 -1.07
C PHE A 91 0.66 13.89 -1.91
N GLU A 92 0.08 15.00 -2.38
CA GLU A 92 0.78 16.02 -3.16
C GLU A 92 2.02 16.55 -2.43
N ALA A 93 1.91 16.81 -1.12
CA ALA A 93 3.00 17.36 -0.32
C ALA A 93 4.19 16.38 -0.25
N GLU A 94 3.95 15.12 0.11
CA GLU A 94 4.98 14.08 0.22
C GLU A 94 5.63 13.80 -1.13
N VAL A 95 4.82 13.64 -2.18
CA VAL A 95 5.31 13.38 -3.54
C VAL A 95 6.17 14.53 -4.04
N THR A 96 5.74 15.77 -3.82
CA THR A 96 6.48 16.97 -4.25
C THR A 96 7.81 17.09 -3.50
N ALA A 97 7.79 16.93 -2.19
CA ALA A 97 9.00 16.99 -1.36
C ALA A 97 9.99 15.87 -1.71
N SER A 98 9.51 14.63 -1.87
CA SER A 98 10.33 13.48 -2.23
C SER A 98 11.02 13.67 -3.58
N ARG A 99 10.27 14.08 -4.61
CA ARG A 99 10.81 14.33 -5.96
C ARG A 99 11.77 15.51 -5.99
N ALA A 100 11.49 16.58 -5.23
CA ALA A 100 12.38 17.74 -5.13
C ALA A 100 13.73 17.37 -4.51
N ALA A 101 13.74 16.61 -3.40
CA ALA A 101 14.97 16.11 -2.80
C ALA A 101 15.73 15.17 -3.74
N TRP A 102 15.00 14.26 -4.40
CA TRP A 102 15.60 13.32 -5.36
C TRP A 102 16.30 14.02 -6.54
N SER A 103 15.69 15.09 -7.08
CA SER A 103 16.29 15.89 -8.15
C SER A 103 17.63 16.55 -7.75
N LYS A 104 17.83 16.77 -6.44
CA LYS A 104 19.06 17.32 -5.86
C LYS A 104 20.06 16.23 -5.45
N ARG A 105 19.79 14.96 -5.81
CA ARG A 105 20.53 13.76 -5.40
C ARG A 105 20.55 13.54 -3.88
N ASP A 106 19.59 14.10 -3.17
CA ASP A 106 19.40 13.88 -1.74
C ASP A 106 18.50 12.66 -1.53
N MET A 107 19.12 11.48 -1.49
CA MET A 107 18.42 10.21 -1.27
C MET A 107 17.73 10.15 0.09
N GLU A 108 18.41 10.62 1.13
CA GLU A 108 17.91 10.54 2.50
C GLU A 108 16.70 11.45 2.68
N GLY A 109 16.80 12.70 2.22
CA GLY A 109 15.68 13.65 2.22
C GLY A 109 14.50 13.15 1.38
N ALA A 110 14.76 12.52 0.23
CA ALA A 110 13.69 11.99 -0.61
C ALA A 110 12.91 10.85 0.04
N VAL A 111 13.59 9.98 0.79
CA VAL A 111 12.94 8.91 1.56
C VAL A 111 12.21 9.48 2.77
N LYS A 112 12.84 10.37 3.54
CA LYS A 112 12.27 10.98 4.75
C LYS A 112 11.07 11.90 4.47
N ALA A 113 10.96 12.43 3.26
CA ALA A 113 9.81 13.22 2.82
C ALA A 113 8.48 12.42 2.77
N ILE A 114 8.55 11.09 2.77
CA ILE A 114 7.38 10.21 2.78
C ILE A 114 6.90 10.10 4.23
N SER A 115 5.74 10.67 4.52
CA SER A 115 5.17 10.72 5.87
C SER A 115 4.77 9.33 6.39
N GLU A 116 4.70 9.18 7.71
CA GLU A 116 4.15 7.96 8.32
C GLU A 116 2.67 7.76 7.94
N ASP A 117 1.91 8.84 7.83
CA ASP A 117 0.50 8.80 7.45
C ASP A 117 0.33 8.23 6.03
N MET A 118 1.14 8.70 5.06
CA MET A 118 1.17 8.13 3.71
C MET A 118 1.52 6.64 3.73
N VAL A 119 2.52 6.25 4.53
CA VAL A 119 2.89 4.84 4.69
C VAL A 119 1.72 4.04 5.26
N ARG A 120 1.02 4.53 6.30
CA ARG A 120 -0.11 3.83 6.95
C ARG A 120 -1.34 3.72 6.06
N GLU A 121 -1.54 4.66 5.14
CA GLU A 121 -2.60 4.56 4.14
C GLU A 121 -2.33 3.47 3.11
N ILE A 122 -1.06 3.14 2.86
CA ILE A 122 -0.66 2.22 1.79
C ILE A 122 -0.21 0.84 2.30
N GLN A 123 0.47 0.80 3.44
CA GLN A 123 1.05 -0.39 4.07
C GLN A 123 0.43 -0.62 5.46
N VAL A 124 0.66 -1.80 6.02
CA VAL A 124 0.39 -2.08 7.43
C VAL A 124 1.70 -1.91 8.20
N VAL A 125 1.71 -1.03 9.19
CA VAL A 125 2.88 -0.76 10.04
C VAL A 125 2.43 -0.61 11.48
N GLY A 126 2.98 -1.41 12.38
CA GLY A 126 2.60 -1.37 13.79
C GLY A 126 3.12 -2.58 14.56
N PRO A 127 2.90 -2.63 15.87
CA PRO A 127 3.22 -3.81 16.64
C PRO A 127 2.32 -4.99 16.23
N ILE A 128 2.78 -6.22 16.46
CA ILE A 128 2.17 -7.44 15.89
C ILE A 128 0.68 -7.57 16.26
N GLU A 129 0.31 -7.18 17.48
CA GLU A 129 -1.05 -7.19 18.01
C GLU A 129 -2.02 -6.28 17.25
N SER A 130 -1.52 -5.27 16.54
CA SER A 130 -2.35 -4.34 15.76
C SER A 130 -2.53 -4.76 14.30
N VAL A 131 -1.75 -5.73 13.81
CA VAL A 131 -1.71 -6.10 12.38
C VAL A 131 -3.06 -6.65 11.92
N ALA A 132 -3.69 -7.52 12.71
CA ALA A 132 -4.98 -8.11 12.37
C ALA A 132 -6.07 -7.05 12.22
N GLU A 133 -6.13 -6.09 13.15
CA GLU A 133 -7.10 -4.98 13.10
C GLU A 133 -6.85 -4.07 11.89
N GLN A 134 -5.59 -3.74 11.59
CA GLN A 134 -5.25 -2.92 10.42
C GLN A 134 -5.61 -3.61 9.10
N LEU A 135 -5.42 -4.92 8.99
CA LEU A 135 -5.86 -5.69 7.83
C LEU A 135 -7.38 -5.73 7.75
N ALA A 136 -8.09 -5.91 8.88
CA ALA A 136 -9.55 -5.88 8.90
C ALA A 136 -10.11 -4.52 8.45
N ASP A 137 -9.53 -3.40 8.92
CA ASP A 137 -9.89 -2.04 8.51
C ASP A 137 -9.68 -1.81 7.00
N ARG A 138 -8.58 -2.34 6.44
CA ARG A 138 -8.34 -2.31 4.99
C ARG A 138 -9.39 -3.11 4.22
N SER A 139 -9.79 -4.28 4.72
CA SER A 139 -10.85 -5.06 4.11
C SER A 139 -12.20 -4.36 4.19
N ALA A 140 -12.53 -3.74 5.33
CA ALA A 140 -13.73 -2.92 5.49
C ALA A 140 -13.74 -1.71 4.53
N SER A 141 -12.56 -1.18 4.19
CA SER A 141 -12.41 -0.09 3.22
C SER A 141 -12.60 -0.52 1.76
N GLY A 142 -12.58 -1.83 1.47
CA GLY A 142 -12.85 -2.39 0.13
C GLY A 142 -11.75 -3.29 -0.44
N ALA A 143 -10.73 -3.66 0.34
CA ALA A 143 -9.75 -4.67 -0.05
C ALA A 143 -10.32 -6.09 0.17
N GLU A 144 -10.79 -6.73 -0.90
CA GLU A 144 -11.46 -8.04 -0.82
C GLU A 144 -10.48 -9.20 -0.64
N LEU A 145 -9.30 -9.11 -1.25
CA LEU A 145 -8.24 -10.10 -1.11
C LEU A 145 -6.88 -9.41 -0.89
N GLN A 146 -6.40 -9.40 0.35
CA GLN A 146 -5.11 -8.76 0.63
C GLN A 146 -3.96 -9.72 0.35
N LEU A 147 -3.15 -9.37 -0.65
CA LEU A 147 -1.93 -10.11 -0.98
C LEU A 147 -0.80 -9.60 -0.09
N VAL A 148 -0.48 -10.37 0.94
CA VAL A 148 0.49 -10.00 1.96
C VAL A 148 1.83 -10.65 1.68
N GLN A 149 2.91 -9.88 1.77
CA GLN A 149 4.27 -10.40 1.66
C GLN A 149 4.59 -11.32 2.85
N MET A 150 5.33 -12.41 2.59
CA MET A 150 5.90 -13.22 3.66
C MET A 150 6.71 -12.37 4.64
N PRO A 151 6.50 -12.51 5.97
CA PRO A 151 7.30 -11.79 6.94
C PRO A 151 8.79 -12.05 6.74
N GLY A 152 9.58 -10.98 6.70
CA GLY A 152 11.04 -11.09 6.64
C GLY A 152 11.65 -11.62 7.94
N GLY A 153 12.94 -11.97 7.91
CA GLY A 153 13.69 -12.53 9.04
C GLY A 153 14.03 -14.01 8.85
N SER A 154 14.51 -14.64 9.90
CA SER A 154 14.73 -16.09 9.93
C SER A 154 13.41 -16.85 9.84
N ILE A 155 13.46 -18.13 9.42
CA ILE A 155 12.29 -19.01 9.35
C ILE A 155 11.56 -19.05 10.71
N ALA A 156 12.30 -19.10 11.81
CA ALA A 156 11.73 -19.13 13.15
C ALA A 156 11.00 -17.82 13.51
N GLU A 157 11.53 -16.67 13.10
CA GLU A 157 10.87 -15.37 13.31
C GLU A 157 9.63 -15.22 12.45
N ALA A 158 9.71 -15.61 11.18
CA ALA A 158 8.55 -15.62 10.28
C ALA A 158 7.44 -16.54 10.80
N GLY A 159 7.81 -17.74 11.27
CA GLY A 159 6.88 -18.70 11.88
C GLY A 159 6.14 -18.10 13.08
N ARG A 160 6.87 -17.54 14.05
CA ARG A 160 6.25 -16.89 15.23
C ARG A 160 5.30 -15.75 14.85
N ARG A 161 5.67 -14.93 13.86
CA ARG A 161 4.81 -13.83 13.39
C ARG A 161 3.53 -14.32 12.74
N LEU A 162 3.61 -15.40 11.95
CA LEU A 162 2.44 -15.99 11.31
C LEU A 162 1.54 -16.68 12.34
N GLU A 163 2.10 -17.44 13.28
CA GLU A 163 1.34 -18.09 14.36
C GLU A 163 0.56 -17.07 15.20
N ALA A 164 1.16 -15.91 15.49
CA ALA A 164 0.49 -14.84 16.22
C ALA A 164 -0.72 -14.21 15.51
N LEU A 165 -0.90 -14.46 14.20
CA LEU A 165 -2.06 -14.00 13.43
C LEU A 165 -3.19 -15.03 13.39
N PHE A 166 -2.93 -16.29 13.76
CA PHE A 166 -3.89 -17.39 13.69
C PHE A 166 -4.27 -17.98 15.07
N GLY A 167 -3.56 -17.61 16.13
CA GLY A 167 -3.84 -18.00 17.52
C GLY A 167 -4.75 -17.00 18.23
#